data_AF-C5E1D1-F1
#
_entry.id   AF-C5E1D1-F1
#
_cell.length_a   1.000
_cell.length_b   1.000
_cell.length_c   1.000
_cell.angle_alpha   90.00
_cell.angle_beta   90.00
_cell.angle_gamma   90.00
#
_symmetry.space_group_name_H-M   'P 1'
#
loop_
_entity.id
_entity.type
_entity.pdbx_description
1 polymer ?
#
loop_
_entity_poly.entity_id
_entity_poly.type
_entity_poly.pdbx_seq_one_letter_code
_entity_poly.pdbx_strand_id
1 'polypeptide(L)'
;MSPTSLPGTPSGELIRSVGSNERPDGPFLSFLVDQLTKVEEQNEWLKNKVIQLEKEQEEYYLDGQKRMEIGFRNVAKCVEEVGAMREVFKEIVGIMSGERVRFVDPSNENVTNEEVDRVSSSTLLANNSRRERQERRQQYEADYTALNTDSTVKTEESVRDSGILHHEDDHEDGDDSDSSRGAEYQRTVSYKINRAIQSVHDVAREYFEGLPGRPSLMSLERRYGSTWRRSSKERTLFAKRMCIINKINDVRKNPTHYGLPESINRNMAIKVVENIRLGNNNFQGHHCRLSLSQLYTYFSKKMDQLEDYSLSLKIRGEPRRIYLMREREARLERAGSEEEVLESVSLSKPSTDGEN
;
A
#
# COMPACT_ATOMS: atom_id res chain seq x y z
N MET A 1 -14.83 -40.29 -25.40
CA MET A 1 -14.16 -41.52 -25.89
C MET A 1 -14.88 -42.71 -25.30
N SER A 2 -15.05 -43.75 -26.11
CA SER A 2 -16.07 -44.81 -26.05
C SER A 2 -16.08 -45.66 -24.76
N PRO A 3 -17.24 -46.20 -24.33
CA PRO A 3 -17.32 -47.14 -23.21
C PRO A 3 -16.99 -48.56 -23.70
N THR A 4 -15.95 -49.16 -23.11
CA THR A 4 -15.52 -50.54 -23.43
C THR A 4 -16.31 -51.54 -22.59
N SER A 5 -17.03 -52.41 -23.28
CA SER A 5 -17.85 -53.50 -22.75
C SER A 5 -17.05 -54.54 -21.96
N LEU A 6 -17.59 -54.96 -20.80
CA LEU A 6 -17.08 -56.05 -19.98
C LEU A 6 -17.41 -57.43 -20.59
N PRO A 7 -16.48 -58.39 -20.62
CA PRO A 7 -16.77 -59.77 -21.01
C PRO A 7 -17.34 -60.57 -19.82
N GLY A 8 -18.30 -61.44 -20.14
CA GLY A 8 -19.15 -62.14 -19.19
C GLY A 8 -18.46 -63.20 -18.32
N THR A 9 -19.10 -63.42 -17.17
CA THR A 9 -18.87 -64.51 -16.23
C THR A 9 -19.31 -65.86 -16.81
N PRO A 10 -18.44 -66.88 -16.88
CA PRO A 10 -18.90 -68.25 -17.08
C PRO A 10 -19.32 -68.86 -15.74
N SER A 11 -20.54 -69.40 -15.75
CA SER A 11 -21.14 -70.17 -14.68
C SER A 11 -20.42 -71.50 -14.46
N GLY A 12 -20.53 -71.97 -13.21
CA GLY A 12 -19.90 -73.15 -12.63
C GLY A 12 -19.88 -74.43 -13.45
N GLU A 13 -18.77 -75.15 -13.28
CA GLU A 13 -18.76 -76.60 -13.35
C GLU A 13 -18.26 -77.18 -12.02
N LEU A 14 -19.11 -78.04 -11.47
CA LEU A 14 -18.92 -78.91 -10.33
C LEU A 14 -17.83 -79.94 -10.66
N ILE A 15 -16.76 -80.02 -9.87
CA ILE A 15 -15.91 -81.23 -9.84
C ILE A 15 -15.70 -81.71 -8.39
N ARG A 16 -15.92 -83.02 -8.27
CA ARG A 16 -15.95 -83.88 -7.09
C ARG A 16 -14.65 -83.90 -6.29
N SER A 17 -14.88 -84.02 -4.98
CA SER A 17 -14.07 -84.71 -3.97
C SER A 17 -13.34 -85.95 -4.48
N VAL A 18 -12.06 -86.09 -4.10
CA VAL A 18 -11.42 -87.22 -3.38
C VAL A 18 -9.90 -87.09 -3.53
N GLY A 19 -9.16 -87.10 -2.41
CA GLY A 19 -7.69 -87.25 -2.42
C GLY A 19 -6.99 -86.62 -1.23
N SER A 20 -6.78 -87.43 -0.18
CA SER A 20 -5.73 -87.33 0.85
C SER A 20 -4.91 -86.02 0.92
N ASN A 21 -5.26 -85.20 1.92
CA ASN A 21 -4.54 -84.01 2.39
C ASN A 21 -3.11 -84.33 2.85
N GLU A 22 -2.16 -84.48 1.91
CA GLU A 22 -0.79 -84.07 2.19
C GLU A 22 -0.79 -82.54 2.18
N ARG A 23 -0.75 -81.94 3.38
CA ARG A 23 -0.64 -80.49 3.51
C ARG A 23 0.65 -80.08 2.79
N PRO A 24 0.59 -79.31 1.69
CA PRO A 24 1.79 -78.78 1.07
C PRO A 24 2.61 -78.04 2.15
N ASP A 25 3.91 -78.33 2.16
CA ASP A 25 4.85 -77.93 3.20
C ASP A 25 4.70 -76.43 3.55
N GLY A 26 4.24 -76.15 4.76
CA GLY A 26 4.03 -74.79 5.28
C GLY A 26 5.21 -73.81 5.05
N PRO A 27 6.49 -74.23 5.09
CA PRO A 27 7.62 -73.36 4.79
C PRO A 27 7.64 -72.81 3.35
N PHE A 28 7.28 -73.62 2.35
CA PHE A 28 7.30 -73.20 0.95
C PHE A 28 6.18 -72.20 0.64
N LEU A 29 4.97 -72.45 1.17
CA LEU A 29 3.85 -71.51 1.10
C LEU A 29 4.19 -70.16 1.76
N SER A 30 4.83 -70.17 2.92
CA SER A 30 5.27 -68.94 3.60
C SER A 30 6.30 -68.16 2.76
N PHE A 31 7.23 -68.86 2.10
CA PHE A 31 8.19 -68.22 1.20
C PHE A 31 7.51 -67.58 0.00
N LEU A 32 6.55 -68.27 -0.63
CA LEU A 32 5.79 -67.72 -1.76
C LEU A 32 4.97 -66.49 -1.36
N VAL A 33 4.36 -66.49 -0.17
CA VAL A 33 3.63 -65.33 0.36
C VAL A 33 4.60 -64.16 0.59
N ASP A 34 5.76 -64.38 1.20
CA ASP A 34 6.77 -63.33 1.41
C ASP A 34 7.27 -62.74 0.08
N GLN A 35 7.52 -63.57 -0.94
CA GLN A 35 7.89 -63.09 -2.26
C GLN A 35 6.76 -62.30 -2.93
N LEU A 36 5.51 -62.74 -2.78
CA LEU A 36 4.35 -62.04 -3.33
C LEU A 36 4.16 -60.67 -2.66
N THR A 37 4.30 -60.59 -1.33
CA THR A 37 4.25 -59.34 -0.58
C THR A 37 5.33 -58.37 -1.03
N LYS A 38 6.58 -58.84 -1.21
CA LYS A 38 7.68 -58.01 -1.72
C LYS A 38 7.39 -57.44 -3.11
N VAL A 39 6.80 -58.24 -4.00
CA VAL A 39 6.39 -57.78 -5.34
C VAL A 39 5.25 -56.77 -5.24
N GLU A 40 4.31 -56.96 -4.31
CA GLU A 40 3.22 -56.02 -4.07
C GLU A 40 3.71 -54.66 -3.54
N GLU A 41 4.63 -54.67 -2.57
CA GLU A 41 5.30 -53.47 -2.06
C GLU A 41 6.09 -52.73 -3.14
N GLN A 42 6.84 -53.47 -3.98
CA GLN A 42 7.55 -52.88 -5.12
C GLN A 42 6.60 -52.24 -6.13
N ASN A 43 5.46 -52.87 -6.41
CA ASN A 43 4.44 -52.31 -7.29
C ASN A 43 3.80 -51.05 -6.69
N GLU A 44 3.53 -51.02 -5.39
CA GLU A 44 3.02 -49.83 -4.71
C GLU A 44 4.03 -48.69 -4.74
N TRP A 45 5.31 -48.98 -4.48
CA TRP A 45 6.40 -48.01 -4.57
C TRP A 45 6.53 -47.45 -5.99
N LEU A 46 6.51 -48.30 -7.02
CA LEU A 46 6.55 -47.88 -8.43
C LEU A 46 5.34 -47.00 -8.79
N LYS A 47 4.12 -47.36 -8.34
CA LYS A 47 2.92 -46.54 -8.55
C LYS A 47 3.06 -45.15 -7.94
N ASN A 48 3.54 -45.08 -6.69
CA ASN A 48 3.78 -43.81 -6.01
C ASN A 48 4.84 -42.98 -6.75
N LYS A 49 5.90 -43.62 -7.27
CA LYS A 49 6.93 -42.95 -8.04
C LYS A 49 6.42 -42.40 -9.37
N VAL A 50 5.55 -43.14 -10.06
CA VAL A 50 4.89 -42.69 -11.29
C VAL A 50 4.01 -41.47 -11.02
N ILE A 51 3.17 -41.51 -9.97
CA ILE A 51 2.32 -40.38 -9.58
C ILE A 51 3.16 -39.14 -9.24
N GLN A 52 4.28 -39.33 -8.54
CA GLN A 52 5.20 -38.24 -8.22
C GLN A 52 5.77 -37.61 -9.51
N LEU A 53 6.25 -38.43 -10.45
CA LEU A 53 6.81 -37.95 -11.72
C LEU A 53 5.77 -37.22 -12.57
N GLU A 54 4.52 -37.71 -12.59
CA GLU A 54 3.41 -37.03 -13.28
C GLU A 54 3.16 -35.64 -12.70
N LYS A 55 3.17 -35.52 -11.37
CA LYS A 55 3.00 -34.23 -10.68
C LYS A 55 4.15 -33.26 -10.93
N GLU A 56 5.39 -33.75 -10.88
CA GLU A 56 6.58 -32.94 -11.19
C GLU A 56 6.58 -32.45 -12.65
N GLN A 57 6.14 -33.31 -13.57
CA GLN A 57 5.98 -32.94 -14.98
C GLN A 57 4.89 -31.88 -15.18
N GLU A 58 3.74 -32.00 -14.51
CA GLU A 58 2.66 -31.01 -14.53
C GLU A 58 3.15 -29.65 -14.00
N GLU A 59 3.85 -29.64 -12.87
CA GLU A 59 4.40 -28.43 -12.27
C GLU A 59 5.42 -27.75 -13.20
N TYR A 60 6.29 -28.54 -13.84
CA TYR A 60 7.24 -28.04 -14.83
C TYR A 60 6.55 -27.35 -16.02
N TYR A 61 5.47 -27.94 -16.54
CA TYR A 61 4.69 -27.33 -17.61
C TYR A 61 3.99 -26.03 -17.17
N LEU A 62 3.39 -26.02 -15.98
CA LEU A 62 2.73 -24.83 -15.43
C LEU A 62 3.72 -23.69 -15.18
N ASP A 63 4.92 -23.98 -14.66
CA ASP A 63 5.98 -22.99 -14.50
C ASP A 63 6.49 -22.45 -15.85
N GLY A 64 6.71 -23.35 -16.82
CA GLY A 64 7.08 -22.97 -18.18
C GLY A 64 6.04 -22.04 -18.82
N GLN A 65 4.75 -22.35 -18.66
CA GLN A 65 3.66 -21.50 -19.14
C GLN A 65 3.67 -20.12 -18.46
N LYS A 66 3.80 -20.06 -17.13
CA LYS A 66 3.88 -18.79 -16.38
C LYS A 66 5.06 -17.93 -16.85
N ARG A 67 6.23 -18.53 -17.08
CA ARG A 67 7.40 -17.83 -17.62
C ARG A 67 7.14 -17.27 -19.01
N MET A 68 6.51 -18.04 -19.90
CA MET A 68 6.12 -17.56 -21.22
C MET A 68 5.11 -16.41 -21.15
N GLU A 69 4.09 -16.51 -20.29
CA GLU A 69 3.11 -15.43 -20.10
C GLU A 69 3.75 -14.13 -19.60
N ILE A 70 4.70 -14.22 -18.67
CA ILE A 70 5.51 -13.08 -18.23
C ILE A 70 6.32 -12.51 -19.40
N GLY A 71 6.94 -13.38 -20.21
CA GLY A 71 7.65 -13.01 -21.43
C GLY A 71 6.76 -12.23 -22.40
N PHE A 72 5.58 -12.75 -22.73
CA PHE A 72 4.60 -12.07 -23.60
C PHE A 72 4.13 -10.73 -23.04
N ARG A 73 3.92 -10.63 -21.72
CA ARG A 73 3.55 -9.36 -21.08
C ARG A 73 4.66 -8.32 -21.20
N ASN A 74 5.92 -8.73 -21.05
CA ASN A 74 7.06 -7.84 -21.24
C ASN A 74 7.22 -7.40 -22.69
N VAL A 75 7.00 -8.30 -23.66
CA VAL A 75 7.00 -7.97 -25.09
C VAL A 75 5.87 -6.99 -25.42
N ALA A 76 4.65 -7.23 -24.94
CA ALA A 76 3.52 -6.33 -25.13
C ALA A 76 3.83 -4.92 -24.59
N LYS A 77 4.43 -4.83 -23.40
CA LYS A 77 4.88 -3.57 -22.82
C LYS A 77 5.94 -2.88 -23.68
N CYS A 78 6.92 -3.62 -24.19
CA CYS A 78 7.94 -3.08 -25.10
C CYS A 78 7.32 -2.52 -26.39
N VAL A 79 6.33 -3.22 -26.96
CA VAL A 79 5.59 -2.74 -28.14
C VAL A 79 4.85 -1.43 -27.84
N GLU A 80 4.22 -1.31 -26.67
CA GLU A 80 3.59 -0.06 -26.22
C GLU A 80 4.60 1.09 -26.08
N GLU A 81 5.76 0.83 -25.46
CA GLU A 81 6.83 1.82 -25.27
C GLU A 81 7.44 2.29 -26.60
N VAL A 82 7.70 1.36 -27.54
CA VAL A 82 8.15 1.67 -28.90
C VAL A 82 7.07 2.46 -29.65
N GLY A 83 5.81 2.11 -29.46
CA GLY A 83 4.67 2.86 -30.00
C GLY A 83 4.65 4.31 -29.52
N ALA A 84 4.84 4.54 -28.21
CA ALA A 84 4.93 5.87 -27.64
C ALA A 84 6.16 6.65 -28.16
N MET A 85 7.32 6.00 -28.27
CA MET A 85 8.53 6.59 -28.82
C MET A 85 8.36 7.02 -30.28
N ARG A 86 7.64 6.22 -31.08
CA ARG A 86 7.30 6.56 -32.46
C ARG A 86 6.47 7.85 -32.54
N GLU A 87 5.51 8.05 -31.64
CA GLU A 87 4.71 9.29 -31.62
C GLU A 87 5.54 10.51 -31.20
N VAL A 88 6.46 10.36 -30.25
CA VAL A 88 7.44 11.42 -29.91
C VAL A 88 8.34 11.74 -31.10
N PHE A 89 8.81 10.72 -31.82
CA PHE A 89 9.65 10.92 -33.00
C PHE A 89 8.90 11.65 -34.12
N LYS A 90 7.63 11.31 -34.37
CA LYS A 90 6.77 12.06 -35.30
C LYS A 90 6.63 13.52 -34.89
N GLU A 91 6.51 13.81 -33.60
CA GLU A 91 6.45 15.18 -33.09
C GLU A 91 7.75 15.94 -33.34
N ILE A 92 8.91 15.34 -33.04
CA ILE A 92 10.22 15.92 -33.33
C ILE A 92 10.41 16.18 -34.83
N VAL A 93 10.06 15.21 -35.68
CA VAL A 93 10.14 15.36 -37.14
C VAL A 93 9.20 16.47 -37.61
N GLY A 94 7.98 16.57 -37.06
CA GLY A 94 7.05 17.66 -37.35
C GLY A 94 7.62 19.04 -36.96
N ILE A 95 8.36 19.12 -35.86
CA ILE A 95 9.06 20.34 -35.44
C ILE A 95 10.19 20.65 -36.43
N MET A 96 11.07 19.68 -36.71
CA MET A 96 12.24 19.87 -37.58
C MET A 96 11.89 20.18 -39.03
N SER A 97 10.80 19.62 -39.55
CA SER A 97 10.32 19.87 -40.91
C SER A 97 9.60 21.22 -41.07
N GLY A 98 9.40 21.97 -39.97
CA GLY A 98 8.64 23.21 -39.99
C GLY A 98 7.13 23.02 -40.10
N GLU A 99 6.65 21.77 -40.15
CA GLU A 99 5.21 21.45 -40.13
C GLU A 99 4.55 21.88 -38.81
N ARG A 100 5.30 21.86 -37.69
CA ARG A 100 4.88 22.36 -36.37
C ARG A 100 5.60 23.62 -35.91
N VAL A 101 6.72 24.02 -36.51
CA VAL A 101 7.38 25.29 -36.19
C VAL A 101 6.81 26.37 -37.11
N ARG A 102 5.59 26.81 -36.83
CA ARG A 102 5.27 28.22 -37.09
C ARG A 102 5.87 28.98 -35.92
N PHE A 103 6.90 29.77 -36.21
CA PHE A 103 7.48 30.69 -35.24
C PHE A 103 6.34 31.45 -34.57
N VAL A 104 6.12 31.13 -33.29
CA VAL A 104 5.33 31.98 -32.40
C VAL A 104 6.22 33.19 -32.19
N ASP A 105 6.09 34.16 -33.08
CA ASP A 105 6.52 35.52 -32.81
C ASP A 105 5.70 35.99 -31.60
N PRO A 106 6.30 36.16 -30.41
CA PRO A 106 5.57 36.55 -29.20
C PRO A 106 4.98 37.95 -29.30
N SER A 107 5.26 38.69 -30.38
CA SER A 107 4.72 40.02 -30.63
C SER A 107 3.36 40.04 -31.32
N ASN A 108 2.80 38.88 -31.71
CA ASN A 108 1.42 38.78 -32.17
C ASN A 108 0.73 37.50 -31.65
N GLU A 109 0.10 37.62 -30.48
CA GLU A 109 -0.83 36.66 -29.90
C GLU A 109 -1.85 36.16 -30.93
N ASN A 110 -1.81 34.86 -31.22
CA ASN A 110 -2.96 34.08 -31.66
C ASN A 110 -2.71 32.60 -31.33
N VAL A 111 -2.44 32.28 -30.05
CA VAL A 111 -2.74 30.93 -29.57
C VAL A 111 -4.25 30.84 -29.54
N THR A 112 -4.83 30.28 -30.61
CA THR A 112 -6.28 30.15 -30.70
C THR A 112 -6.78 29.20 -29.62
N ASN A 113 -7.94 29.48 -29.04
CA ASN A 113 -8.56 28.59 -28.04
C ASN A 113 -8.69 27.14 -28.55
N GLU A 114 -8.79 26.95 -29.87
CA GLU A 114 -8.80 25.63 -30.52
C GLU A 114 -7.52 24.82 -30.32
N GLU A 115 -6.35 25.46 -30.24
CA GLU A 115 -5.08 24.75 -30.02
C GLU A 115 -4.91 24.32 -28.55
N VAL A 116 -5.37 25.16 -27.61
CA VAL A 116 -5.46 24.81 -26.19
C VAL A 116 -6.42 23.64 -25.98
N ASP A 117 -7.54 23.63 -26.71
CA ASP A 117 -8.49 22.53 -26.72
C ASP A 117 -7.89 21.25 -27.33
N ARG A 118 -7.09 21.34 -28.40
CA ARG A 118 -6.40 20.18 -28.97
C ARG A 118 -5.40 19.55 -27.99
N VAL A 119 -4.59 20.35 -27.31
CA VAL A 119 -3.64 19.85 -26.31
C VAL A 119 -4.39 19.24 -25.11
N SER A 120 -5.49 19.89 -24.67
CA SER A 120 -6.36 19.37 -23.60
C SER A 120 -7.12 18.10 -24.00
N SER A 121 -7.38 17.90 -25.30
CA SER A 121 -8.06 16.72 -25.85
C SER A 121 -7.14 15.52 -26.08
N SER A 122 -5.82 15.64 -25.80
CA SER A 122 -4.88 14.54 -25.97
C SER A 122 -5.28 13.32 -25.13
N THR A 123 -5.80 12.30 -25.82
CA THR A 123 -6.32 11.07 -25.22
C THR A 123 -5.24 10.31 -24.44
N LEU A 124 -3.99 10.36 -24.88
CA LEU A 124 -2.85 9.74 -24.19
C LEU A 124 -2.56 10.41 -22.84
N LEU A 125 -2.51 11.75 -22.80
CA LEU A 125 -2.29 12.50 -21.55
C LEU A 125 -3.47 12.32 -20.58
N ALA A 126 -4.70 12.33 -21.11
CA ALA A 126 -5.90 12.08 -20.34
C ALA A 126 -5.92 10.66 -19.75
N ASN A 127 -5.57 9.64 -20.53
CA ASN A 127 -5.52 8.24 -20.09
C ASN A 127 -4.43 8.00 -19.04
N ASN A 128 -3.22 8.53 -19.25
CA ASN A 128 -2.14 8.44 -18.26
C ASN A 128 -2.53 9.12 -16.93
N SER A 129 -3.12 10.31 -17.00
CA SER A 129 -3.60 11.03 -15.82
C SER A 129 -4.72 10.26 -15.10
N ARG A 130 -5.63 9.64 -15.85
CA ARG A 130 -6.73 8.83 -15.29
C ARG A 130 -6.20 7.58 -14.59
N ARG A 131 -5.29 6.84 -15.23
CA ARG A 131 -4.65 5.65 -14.65
C ARG A 131 -3.90 6.00 -13.38
N GLU A 132 -3.10 7.06 -13.39
CA GLU A 132 -2.35 7.48 -12.20
C GLU A 132 -3.29 7.85 -11.04
N ARG A 133 -4.38 8.58 -11.30
CA ARG A 133 -5.40 8.89 -10.27
C ARG A 133 -6.08 7.63 -9.74
N GLN A 134 -6.35 6.64 -10.59
CA GLN A 134 -6.95 5.37 -10.19
C GLN A 134 -6.00 4.55 -9.31
N GLU A 135 -4.73 4.42 -9.69
CA GLU A 135 -3.71 3.73 -8.89
C GLU A 135 -3.52 4.41 -7.52
N ARG A 136 -3.48 5.75 -7.48
CA ARG A 136 -3.44 6.50 -6.21
C ARG A 136 -4.68 6.25 -5.34
N ARG A 137 -5.88 6.17 -5.95
CA ARG A 137 -7.13 5.87 -5.24
C ARG A 137 -7.11 4.46 -4.66
N GLN A 138 -6.76 3.45 -5.45
CA GLN A 138 -6.66 2.06 -4.98
C GLN A 138 -5.64 1.91 -3.85
N GLN A 139 -4.48 2.56 -3.97
CA GLN A 139 -3.49 2.58 -2.90
C GLN A 139 -4.04 3.24 -1.63
N TYR A 140 -4.76 4.35 -1.76
CA TYR A 140 -5.40 5.01 -0.62
C TYR A 140 -6.48 4.14 0.03
N GLU A 141 -7.31 3.45 -0.76
CA GLU A 141 -8.34 2.53 -0.26
C GLU A 141 -7.70 1.35 0.49
N ALA A 142 -6.66 0.73 -0.07
CA ALA A 142 -5.93 -0.35 0.60
C ALA A 142 -5.31 0.12 1.93
N ASP A 143 -4.76 1.32 1.94
CA ASP A 143 -4.20 1.94 3.15
C ASP A 143 -5.28 2.31 4.17
N TYR A 144 -6.44 2.78 3.72
CA TYR A 144 -7.59 3.07 4.57
C TYR A 144 -8.13 1.81 5.23
N THR A 145 -8.30 0.72 4.46
CA THR A 145 -8.68 -0.58 4.99
C THR A 145 -7.67 -1.04 6.04
N ALA A 146 -6.36 -0.97 5.76
CA ALA A 146 -5.33 -1.37 6.73
C ALA A 146 -5.33 -0.55 8.04
N LEU A 147 -5.90 0.67 8.06
CA LEU A 147 -6.06 1.47 9.28
C LEU A 147 -7.28 1.09 10.10
N ASN A 148 -8.34 0.63 9.42
CA ASN A 148 -9.66 0.36 9.97
C ASN A 148 -9.94 -1.12 10.19
N THR A 149 -9.08 -2.04 9.70
CA THR A 149 -9.15 -3.45 10.06
C THR A 149 -8.88 -3.53 11.55
N ASP A 150 -9.96 -3.49 12.30
CA ASP A 150 -9.94 -3.39 13.75
C ASP A 150 -9.17 -4.60 14.30
N SER A 151 -8.25 -4.36 15.23
CA SER A 151 -7.45 -5.41 15.87
C SER A 151 -8.29 -6.28 16.82
N THR A 152 -9.56 -6.48 16.50
CA THR A 152 -10.51 -7.28 17.24
C THR A 152 -9.99 -8.72 17.26
N VAL A 153 -9.35 -9.04 18.38
CA VAL A 153 -9.12 -10.38 18.90
C VAL A 153 -8.13 -11.23 18.07
N LYS A 154 -6.84 -10.95 18.28
CA LYS A 154 -6.00 -12.00 18.85
C LYS A 154 -5.70 -11.61 20.29
N THR A 155 -6.72 -11.70 21.14
CA THR A 155 -6.47 -11.94 22.57
C THR A 155 -5.54 -13.12 22.59
N GLU A 156 -4.39 -12.94 23.21
CA GLU A 156 -3.39 -13.97 23.45
C GLU A 156 -4.09 -15.12 24.19
N GLU A 157 -4.68 -16.06 23.45
CA GLU A 157 -4.87 -17.41 23.95
C GLU A 157 -3.47 -17.95 24.13
N SER A 158 -2.97 -17.73 25.36
CA SER A 158 -2.18 -18.66 26.13
C SER A 158 -1.68 -19.79 25.26
N VAL A 159 -0.40 -19.71 24.89
CA VAL A 159 0.41 -20.84 24.46
C VAL A 159 0.43 -21.83 25.63
N ARG A 160 -0.69 -22.53 25.84
CA ARG A 160 -0.72 -23.82 26.51
C ARG A 160 -0.12 -24.76 25.50
N ASP A 161 1.20 -24.90 25.63
CA ASP A 161 1.81 -26.21 25.85
C ASP A 161 0.99 -27.34 25.22
N SER A 162 0.96 -27.34 23.89
CA SER A 162 0.51 -28.51 23.15
C SER A 162 1.68 -29.47 23.23
N GLY A 163 1.63 -30.29 24.28
CA GLY A 163 2.57 -31.36 24.57
C GLY A 163 2.88 -32.13 23.29
N ILE A 164 4.07 -31.86 22.77
CA ILE A 164 4.75 -32.71 21.82
C ILE A 164 5.07 -33.98 22.60
N LEU A 165 4.25 -35.01 22.38
CA LEU A 165 4.56 -36.37 22.77
C LEU A 165 5.93 -36.71 22.20
N HIS A 166 6.87 -36.96 23.10
CA HIS A 166 8.15 -37.61 22.85
C HIS A 166 7.97 -38.78 21.89
N HIS A 167 8.44 -38.60 20.66
CA HIS A 167 8.89 -39.70 19.83
C HIS A 167 10.40 -39.46 19.63
N GLU A 168 11.18 -40.06 20.52
CA GLU A 168 12.62 -40.21 20.33
C GLU A 168 12.80 -41.26 19.22
N ASP A 169 13.05 -40.80 18.01
CA ASP A 169 13.73 -41.59 17.00
C ASP A 169 14.81 -40.70 16.36
N ASP A 170 16.05 -41.15 16.57
CA ASP A 170 17.28 -40.61 16.02
C ASP A 170 17.17 -40.44 14.51
N HIS A 171 17.15 -39.19 14.03
CA HIS A 171 17.59 -38.87 12.68
C HIS A 171 18.41 -37.58 12.65
N GLU A 172 19.70 -37.78 12.43
CA GLU A 172 20.72 -36.79 12.13
C GLU A 172 20.40 -36.02 10.83
N ASP A 173 20.74 -34.74 10.86
CA ASP A 173 21.15 -33.87 9.75
C ASP A 173 20.18 -33.67 8.56
N GLY A 174 19.41 -32.57 8.66
CA GLY A 174 18.68 -31.97 7.54
C GLY A 174 18.43 -30.48 7.77
N ASP A 175 19.44 -29.67 7.48
CA ASP A 175 19.45 -28.19 7.54
C ASP A 175 18.49 -27.57 6.49
N ASP A 176 17.19 -27.51 6.80
CA ASP A 176 16.13 -26.94 5.95
C ASP A 176 15.62 -25.57 6.47
N SER A 177 16.43 -24.84 7.22
CA SER A 177 15.99 -23.62 7.91
C SER A 177 16.11 -22.30 7.10
N ASP A 178 16.54 -22.33 5.84
CA ASP A 178 16.84 -21.10 5.07
C ASP A 178 15.69 -20.59 4.17
N SER A 179 14.68 -21.42 3.87
CA SER A 179 13.58 -21.03 2.97
C SER A 179 12.61 -19.99 3.56
N SER A 180 12.46 -19.93 4.89
CA SER A 180 11.56 -18.95 5.53
C SER A 180 12.14 -17.53 5.60
N ARG A 181 13.47 -17.37 5.64
CA ARG A 181 14.11 -16.05 5.72
C ARG A 181 13.97 -15.23 4.44
N GLY A 182 13.98 -15.88 3.28
CA GLY A 182 13.84 -15.22 1.98
C GLY A 182 12.48 -14.53 1.79
N ALA A 183 11.38 -15.16 2.22
CA ALA A 183 10.04 -14.62 2.08
C ALA A 183 9.77 -13.39 2.98
N GLU A 184 10.30 -13.40 4.21
CA GLU A 184 10.18 -12.26 5.14
C GLU A 184 11.04 -11.08 4.69
N TYR A 185 12.22 -11.34 4.12
CA TYR A 185 13.08 -10.31 3.54
C TYR A 185 12.42 -9.61 2.34
N GLN A 186 11.75 -10.36 1.45
CA GLN A 186 11.04 -9.76 0.31
C GLN A 186 9.84 -8.89 0.72
N ARG A 187 9.09 -9.28 1.77
CA ARG A 187 8.01 -8.43 2.31
C ARG A 187 8.51 -7.17 2.99
N THR A 188 9.67 -7.21 3.64
CA THR A 188 10.22 -6.07 4.38
C THR A 188 10.94 -5.06 3.48
N VAL A 189 11.58 -5.50 2.39
CA VAL A 189 12.14 -4.61 1.35
C VAL A 189 11.04 -3.85 0.59
N SER A 190 9.80 -4.33 0.63
CA SER A 190 8.64 -3.72 -0.04
C SER A 190 7.70 -2.93 0.88
N TYR A 191 8.09 -2.67 2.13
CA TYR A 191 7.23 -1.90 3.05
C TYR A 191 6.96 -0.50 2.52
N LYS A 192 5.68 -0.12 2.47
CA LYS A 192 5.20 1.22 2.11
C LYS A 192 4.50 1.86 3.30
N ILE A 193 4.94 3.06 3.67
CA ILE A 193 4.31 3.85 4.74
C ILE A 193 2.88 4.18 4.33
N ASN A 194 1.93 3.96 5.24
CA ASN A 194 0.51 4.11 4.97
C ASN A 194 0.18 5.58 4.69
N ARG A 195 -0.37 5.89 3.51
CA ARG A 195 -0.64 7.25 3.04
C ARG A 195 -2.01 7.78 3.50
N ALA A 196 -2.90 6.93 3.98
CA ALA A 196 -4.23 7.29 4.48
C ALA A 196 -4.21 7.85 5.92
N ILE A 197 -3.07 7.77 6.61
CA ILE A 197 -2.89 8.33 7.96
C ILE A 197 -3.04 9.85 7.95
N GLN A 198 -3.97 10.36 8.77
CA GLN A 198 -4.32 11.78 8.85
C GLN A 198 -4.22 12.39 10.26
N SER A 199 -4.03 11.58 11.30
CA SER A 199 -3.96 12.02 12.71
C SER A 199 -2.60 11.75 13.33
N VAL A 200 -2.25 12.47 14.39
CA VAL A 200 -1.02 12.20 15.18
C VAL A 200 -1.12 10.85 15.88
N HIS A 201 -2.33 10.45 16.31
CA HIS A 201 -2.59 9.13 16.88
C HIS A 201 -2.19 8.01 15.92
N ASP A 202 -2.61 8.10 14.66
CA ASP A 202 -2.28 7.09 13.65
C ASP A 202 -0.78 7.07 13.31
N VAL A 203 -0.13 8.24 13.25
CA VAL A 203 1.32 8.33 13.07
C VAL A 203 2.05 7.64 14.22
N ALA A 204 1.62 7.87 15.46
CA ALA A 204 2.21 7.24 16.64
C ALA A 204 1.96 5.72 16.64
N ARG A 205 0.74 5.28 16.33
CA ARG A 205 0.37 3.86 16.21
C ARG A 205 1.25 3.14 15.19
N GLU A 206 1.33 3.64 13.95
CA GLU A 206 2.18 3.04 12.91
C GLU A 206 3.67 2.99 13.32
N TYR A 207 4.16 4.03 14.00
CA TYR A 207 5.56 4.09 14.40
C TYR A 207 5.90 3.14 15.56
N PHE A 208 5.14 3.17 16.65
CA PHE A 208 5.46 2.43 17.88
C PHE A 208 4.92 1.00 17.87
N GLU A 209 3.71 0.79 17.36
CA GLU A 209 2.96 -0.48 17.47
C GLU A 209 2.92 -1.21 16.13
N GLY A 210 2.80 -0.47 15.03
CA GLY A 210 2.54 -1.00 13.70
C GLY A 210 1.07 -0.89 13.32
N LEU A 211 0.71 -1.52 12.21
CA LEU A 211 -0.67 -1.60 11.73
C LEU A 211 -1.04 -3.09 11.58
N PRO A 212 -2.33 -3.45 11.53
CA PRO A 212 -2.76 -4.82 11.28
C PRO A 212 -2.02 -5.47 10.10
N GLY A 213 -1.32 -6.57 10.36
CA GLY A 213 -0.52 -7.30 9.37
C GLY A 213 0.74 -6.58 8.87
N ARG A 214 1.13 -5.44 9.47
CA ARG A 214 2.28 -4.62 9.08
C ARG A 214 3.17 -4.32 10.30
N PRO A 215 4.50 -4.52 10.22
CA PRO A 215 5.40 -4.23 11.34
C PRO A 215 5.42 -2.73 11.69
N SER A 216 5.80 -2.41 12.93
CA SER A 216 6.01 -1.03 13.36
C SER A 216 7.22 -0.41 12.68
N LEU A 217 7.16 0.90 12.37
CA LEU A 217 8.29 1.60 11.76
C LEU A 217 9.52 1.58 12.68
N MET A 218 9.32 1.63 14.00
CA MET A 218 10.40 1.49 14.97
C MET A 218 11.11 0.14 14.85
N SER A 219 10.37 -0.96 14.64
CA SER A 219 10.96 -2.29 14.43
C SER A 219 11.73 -2.37 13.10
N LEU A 220 11.25 -1.69 12.06
CA LEU A 220 11.90 -1.64 10.76
C LEU A 220 13.20 -0.82 10.81
N GLU A 221 13.17 0.36 11.45
CA GLU A 221 14.36 1.20 11.58
C GLU A 221 15.44 0.51 12.43
N ARG A 222 15.06 -0.21 13.50
CA ARG A 222 16.02 -0.97 14.31
C ARG A 222 16.67 -2.13 13.54
N ARG A 223 15.88 -2.88 12.77
CA ARG A 223 16.36 -4.08 12.05
C ARG A 223 17.11 -3.77 10.77
N TYR A 224 16.63 -2.80 10.00
CA TYR A 224 17.10 -2.55 8.63
C TYR A 224 17.69 -1.14 8.43
N GLY A 225 17.62 -0.26 9.43
CA GLY A 225 18.09 1.12 9.31
C GLY A 225 17.36 1.87 8.20
N SER A 226 18.09 2.60 7.35
CA SER A 226 17.50 3.33 6.23
C SER A 226 17.16 2.45 5.01
N THR A 227 17.55 1.18 5.01
CA THR A 227 17.46 0.33 3.80
C THR A 227 16.04 -0.13 3.46
N TRP A 228 15.11 -0.15 4.42
CA TRP A 228 13.69 -0.47 4.16
C TRP A 228 12.96 0.67 3.42
N ARG A 229 13.51 1.89 3.43
CA ARG A 229 12.94 3.09 2.79
C ARG A 229 13.74 3.50 1.54
N ARG A 230 13.80 2.59 0.56
CA ARG A 230 14.58 2.78 -0.69
C ARG A 230 14.03 3.87 -1.61
N SER A 231 12.73 4.09 -1.60
CA SER A 231 12.14 5.12 -2.47
C SER A 231 12.30 6.52 -1.85
N SER A 232 12.53 7.53 -2.69
CA SER A 232 12.60 8.93 -2.23
C SER A 232 11.30 9.37 -1.54
N LYS A 233 10.15 8.90 -2.04
CA LYS A 233 8.82 9.17 -1.48
C LYS A 233 8.64 8.60 -0.07
N GLU A 234 9.21 7.43 0.24
CA GLU A 234 9.21 6.87 1.59
C GLU A 234 10.15 7.66 2.51
N ARG A 235 11.36 7.99 2.06
CA ARG A 235 12.32 8.78 2.86
C ARG A 235 11.75 10.12 3.30
N THR A 236 11.16 10.88 2.37
CA THR A 236 10.58 12.18 2.67
C THR A 236 9.39 12.06 3.63
N LEU A 237 8.50 11.08 3.42
CA LEU A 237 7.35 10.92 4.32
C LEU A 237 7.79 10.47 5.72
N PHE A 238 8.73 9.53 5.80
CA PHE A 238 9.30 9.11 7.07
C PHE A 238 9.94 10.28 7.81
N ALA A 239 10.75 11.11 7.16
CA ALA A 239 11.37 12.27 7.78
C ALA A 239 10.33 13.24 8.36
N LYS A 240 9.25 13.51 7.62
CA LYS A 240 8.13 14.35 8.10
C LYS A 240 7.45 13.75 9.33
N ARG A 241 7.14 12.45 9.31
CA ARG A 241 6.51 11.75 10.45
C ARG A 241 7.45 11.66 11.64
N MET A 242 8.74 11.41 11.41
CA MET A 242 9.75 11.31 12.45
C MET A 242 9.93 12.64 13.20
N CYS A 243 9.78 13.78 12.53
CA CYS A 243 9.74 15.09 13.18
C CYS A 243 8.59 15.18 14.20
N ILE A 244 7.40 14.71 13.85
CA ILE A 244 6.24 14.65 14.76
C ILE A 244 6.49 13.67 15.91
N ILE A 245 7.01 12.47 15.62
CA ILE A 245 7.37 11.46 16.63
C ILE A 245 8.41 11.99 17.61
N ASN A 246 9.44 12.68 17.13
CA ASN A 246 10.46 13.28 17.97
C ASN A 246 9.85 14.32 18.91
N LYS A 247 8.91 15.13 18.43
CA LYS A 247 8.20 16.08 19.28
C LYS A 247 7.36 15.38 20.35
N ILE A 248 6.65 14.29 20.02
CA ILE A 248 5.94 13.47 21.02
C ILE A 248 6.90 12.94 22.09
N ASN A 249 8.06 12.40 21.67
CA ASN A 249 9.06 11.87 22.60
C ASN A 249 9.66 12.96 23.48
N ASP A 250 9.88 14.16 22.93
CA ASP A 250 10.42 15.30 23.67
C ASP A 250 9.42 15.82 24.72
N VAL A 251 8.15 16.01 24.34
CA VAL A 251 7.07 16.35 25.29
C VAL A 251 6.98 15.32 26.41
N ARG A 252 7.07 14.03 26.09
CA ARG A 252 7.04 12.95 27.08
C ARG A 252 8.24 12.96 28.03
N LYS A 253 9.44 13.26 27.52
CA LYS A 253 10.68 13.24 28.31
C LYS A 253 10.84 14.49 29.18
N ASN A 254 10.38 15.64 28.68
CA ASN A 254 10.58 16.95 29.29
C ASN A 254 9.24 17.69 29.52
N PRO A 255 8.26 17.11 30.26
CA PRO A 255 6.93 17.70 30.36
C PRO A 255 6.92 19.06 31.08
N THR A 256 7.79 19.24 32.08
CA THR A 256 7.90 20.48 32.86
C THR A 256 8.36 21.67 32.01
N HIS A 257 9.19 21.45 30.99
CA HIS A 257 9.59 22.47 30.02
C HIS A 257 8.39 23.05 29.26
N TYR A 258 7.29 22.31 29.17
CA TYR A 258 6.07 22.69 28.48
C TYR A 258 4.92 23.08 29.43
N GLY A 259 5.19 23.23 30.73
CA GLY A 259 4.15 23.51 31.74
C GLY A 259 3.16 22.35 31.94
N LEU A 260 3.56 21.12 31.61
CA LEU A 260 2.75 19.91 31.80
C LEU A 260 3.09 19.21 33.12
N PRO A 261 2.20 18.34 33.65
CA PRO A 261 2.49 17.52 34.82
C PRO A 261 3.75 16.67 34.63
N GLU A 262 4.55 16.49 35.69
CA GLU A 262 5.85 15.79 35.61
C GLU A 262 5.72 14.33 35.15
N SER A 263 4.59 13.68 35.44
CA SER A 263 4.29 12.30 35.09
C SER A 263 3.25 12.19 33.97
N ILE A 264 3.66 12.44 32.72
CA ILE A 264 2.81 12.13 31.55
C ILE A 264 3.21 10.83 30.86
N ASN A 265 2.21 10.04 30.47
CA ASN A 265 2.43 8.86 29.65
C ASN A 265 2.51 9.21 28.15
N ARG A 266 2.87 8.23 27.31
CA ARG A 266 2.97 8.43 25.85
C ARG A 266 1.64 8.89 25.24
N ASN A 267 0.51 8.35 25.69
CA ASN A 267 -0.81 8.70 25.15
C ASN A 267 -1.18 10.15 25.45
N MET A 268 -0.79 10.68 26.61
CA MET A 268 -0.94 12.08 26.98
C MET A 268 -0.06 12.97 26.09
N ALA A 269 1.20 12.60 25.85
CA ALA A 269 2.07 13.34 24.93
C ALA A 269 1.53 13.34 23.48
N ILE A 270 1.02 12.20 22.99
CA ILE A 270 0.34 12.10 21.69
C ILE A 270 -0.86 13.06 21.66
N LYS A 271 -1.68 13.06 22.72
CA LYS A 271 -2.86 13.93 22.83
C LYS A 271 -2.48 15.42 22.81
N VAL A 272 -1.41 15.83 23.49
CA VAL A 272 -0.93 17.22 23.44
C VAL A 272 -0.58 17.62 22.01
N VAL A 273 0.21 16.80 21.31
CA VAL A 273 0.62 17.08 19.92
C VAL A 273 -0.57 17.05 18.95
N GLU A 274 -1.55 16.16 19.18
CA GLU A 274 -2.82 16.17 18.43
C GLU A 274 -3.65 17.41 18.72
N ASN A 275 -3.71 17.89 19.96
CA ASN A 275 -4.41 19.14 20.29
C ASN A 275 -3.78 20.34 19.57
N ILE A 276 -2.44 20.37 19.48
CA ILE A 276 -1.73 21.37 18.67
C ILE A 276 -2.20 21.29 17.22
N ARG A 277 -2.27 20.09 16.65
CA ARG A 277 -2.79 19.90 15.28
C ARG A 277 -4.24 20.38 15.13
N LEU A 278 -5.09 20.12 16.12
CA LEU A 278 -6.53 20.39 16.05
C LEU A 278 -6.89 21.86 16.30
N GLY A 279 -6.03 22.65 16.95
CA GLY A 279 -6.27 24.09 17.11
C GLY A 279 -5.49 24.79 18.21
N ASN A 280 -4.81 24.07 19.11
CA ASN A 280 -3.87 24.68 20.07
C ASN A 280 -2.56 25.06 19.37
N ASN A 281 -2.64 25.86 18.32
CA ASN A 281 -1.50 26.40 17.59
C ASN A 281 -1.83 27.83 17.17
N ASN A 282 -0.81 28.60 16.83
CA ASN A 282 -0.98 29.91 16.21
C ASN A 282 -0.34 29.93 14.82
N PHE A 283 -0.71 28.97 13.96
CA PHE A 283 -0.11 28.83 12.63
C PHE A 283 -0.45 30.05 11.76
N GLN A 284 0.56 30.87 11.49
CA GLN A 284 0.43 32.12 10.72
C GLN A 284 -0.57 33.11 11.34
N GLY A 285 -0.62 33.19 12.66
CA GLY A 285 -1.48 34.14 13.38
C GLY A 285 -2.93 33.67 13.55
N HIS A 286 -3.24 32.41 13.21
CA HIS A 286 -4.58 31.85 13.35
C HIS A 286 -4.56 30.46 13.99
N HIS A 287 -5.53 30.22 14.87
CA HIS A 287 -5.85 28.89 15.37
C HIS A 287 -6.52 28.08 14.27
N CYS A 288 -5.81 27.15 13.65
CA CYS A 288 -6.36 26.36 12.56
C CYS A 288 -6.10 24.86 12.71
N ARG A 289 -6.95 24.05 12.09
CA ARG A 289 -6.73 22.60 12.02
C ARG A 289 -5.66 22.31 10.97
N LEU A 290 -4.52 21.79 11.43
CA LEU A 290 -3.36 21.49 10.61
C LEU A 290 -3.46 20.09 9.98
N SER A 291 -3.10 19.98 8.70
CA SER A 291 -2.70 18.71 8.11
C SER A 291 -1.37 18.23 8.72
N LEU A 292 -1.05 16.94 8.61
CA LEU A 292 0.24 16.43 9.10
C LEU A 292 1.45 17.11 8.43
N SER A 293 1.31 17.52 7.17
CA SER A 293 2.36 18.29 6.48
C SER A 293 2.53 19.69 7.05
N GLN A 294 1.43 20.37 7.40
CA GLN A 294 1.49 21.67 8.05
C GLN A 294 2.02 21.57 9.49
N LEU A 295 1.62 20.53 10.23
CA LEU A 295 2.15 20.26 11.57
C LEU A 295 3.65 19.99 11.54
N TYR A 296 4.13 19.23 10.56
CA TYR A 296 5.56 19.08 10.30
C TYR A 296 6.23 20.45 10.08
N THR A 297 5.68 21.30 9.22
CA THR A 297 6.23 22.65 8.99
C THR A 297 6.22 23.50 10.25
N TYR A 298 5.17 23.39 11.08
CA TYR A 298 5.05 24.08 12.36
C TYR A 298 6.22 23.76 13.29
N PHE A 299 6.48 22.47 13.52
CA PHE A 299 7.59 22.05 14.37
C PHE A 299 8.96 22.26 13.73
N SER A 300 9.13 21.99 12.43
CA SER A 300 10.42 22.14 11.77
C SER A 300 10.93 23.59 11.76
N LYS A 301 10.00 24.55 11.75
CA LYS A 301 10.30 25.98 11.80
C LYS A 301 10.26 26.56 13.22
N LYS A 302 10.08 25.74 14.25
CA LYS A 302 9.95 26.15 15.66
C LYS A 302 8.89 27.25 15.85
N MET A 303 7.74 27.09 15.20
CA MET A 303 6.62 28.03 15.32
C MET A 303 5.78 27.78 16.56
N ASP A 304 6.00 26.65 17.24
CA ASP A 304 5.34 26.27 18.49
C ASP A 304 5.70 27.21 19.64
N GLN A 305 4.69 27.54 20.45
CA GLN A 305 4.81 28.35 21.66
C GLN A 305 4.48 27.52 22.89
N LEU A 306 4.87 27.98 24.08
CA LEU A 306 4.63 27.24 25.32
C LEU A 306 3.13 27.03 25.59
N GLU A 307 2.30 28.00 25.20
CA GLU A 307 0.84 28.00 25.41
C GLU A 307 0.11 26.96 24.55
N ASP A 308 0.74 26.48 23.47
CA ASP A 308 0.21 25.45 22.58
C ASP A 308 0.15 24.09 23.29
N TYR A 309 1.07 23.85 24.24
CA TYR A 309 1.22 22.58 24.93
C TYR A 309 0.18 22.43 26.04
N SER A 310 -0.96 21.82 25.72
CA SER A 310 -2.02 21.57 26.68
C SER A 310 -2.69 20.21 26.47
N LEU A 311 -3.05 19.56 27.59
CA LEU A 311 -3.77 18.28 27.59
C LEU A 311 -5.23 18.44 27.15
N SER A 312 -5.80 19.63 27.27
CA SER A 312 -7.11 20.00 26.77
C SER A 312 -7.01 20.79 25.47
N LEU A 313 -7.96 20.56 24.56
CA LEU A 313 -8.13 21.39 23.38
C LEU A 313 -8.80 22.69 23.82
N LYS A 314 -8.07 23.81 23.80
CA LYS A 314 -8.56 25.14 24.21
C LYS A 314 -9.45 25.73 23.13
N ILE A 315 -8.97 25.67 21.89
CA ILE A 315 -9.63 26.26 20.73
C ILE A 315 -9.69 25.19 19.64
N ARG A 316 -10.89 24.94 19.11
CA ARG A 316 -11.06 24.05 17.96
C ARG A 316 -10.82 24.84 16.69
N GLY A 317 -9.70 24.59 16.02
CA GLY A 317 -9.32 25.32 14.81
C GLY A 317 -10.18 24.93 13.61
N GLU A 318 -10.53 25.92 12.79
CA GLU A 318 -11.14 25.66 11.48
C GLU A 318 -10.05 25.29 10.45
N PRO A 319 -10.35 24.54 9.38
CA PRO A 319 -9.42 24.38 8.27
C PRO A 319 -9.02 25.72 7.67
N ARG A 320 -7.74 25.90 7.34
CA ARG A 320 -7.20 27.18 6.78
C ARG A 320 -7.98 27.71 5.57
N ARG A 321 -8.55 26.82 4.75
CA ARG A 321 -9.39 27.19 3.59
C ARG A 321 -10.57 28.07 3.99
N ILE A 322 -11.18 27.83 5.15
CA ILE A 322 -12.35 28.60 5.62
C ILE A 322 -11.93 30.04 5.92
N TYR A 323 -10.78 30.24 6.57
CA TYR A 323 -10.24 31.58 6.81
C TYR A 323 -9.91 32.31 5.51
N LEU A 324 -9.26 31.63 4.55
CA LEU A 324 -8.94 32.23 3.25
C LEU A 324 -10.19 32.59 2.44
N MET A 325 -11.26 31.80 2.55
CA MET A 325 -12.56 32.13 1.94
C MET A 325 -13.15 33.38 2.58
N ARG A 326 -13.23 33.42 3.92
CA ARG A 326 -13.77 34.57 4.67
C ARG A 326 -12.97 35.84 4.42
N GLU A 327 -11.64 35.75 4.32
CA GLU A 327 -10.77 36.87 3.99
C GLU A 327 -11.02 37.38 2.56
N ARG A 328 -11.23 36.47 1.59
CA ARG A 328 -11.56 36.83 0.21
C ARG A 328 -12.92 37.52 0.11
N GLU A 329 -13.93 37.01 0.80
CA GLU A 329 -15.27 37.60 0.88
C GLU A 329 -15.20 39.03 1.47
N ALA A 330 -14.53 39.20 2.60
CA ALA A 330 -14.36 40.51 3.23
C ALA A 330 -13.55 41.52 2.38
N ARG A 331 -12.72 41.05 1.43
CA ARG A 331 -12.04 41.93 0.46
C ARG A 331 -12.97 42.35 -0.67
N LEU A 332 -13.84 41.44 -1.14
CA LEU A 332 -14.85 41.74 -2.15
C LEU A 332 -15.92 42.70 -1.63
N GLU A 333 -16.37 42.53 -0.38
CA GLU A 333 -17.32 43.45 0.27
C GLU A 333 -16.75 44.87 0.38
N ARG A 334 -15.47 45.00 0.76
CA ARG A 334 -14.80 46.30 0.80
C ARG A 334 -14.68 46.95 -0.58
N ALA A 335 -14.29 46.17 -1.59
CA ALA A 335 -14.20 46.67 -2.96
C ALA A 335 -15.57 47.12 -3.51
N GLY A 336 -16.63 46.35 -3.24
CA GLY A 336 -17.99 46.70 -3.65
C GLY A 336 -18.51 47.97 -2.96
N SER A 337 -18.22 48.14 -1.67
CA SER A 337 -18.62 49.36 -0.94
C SER A 337 -17.91 50.63 -1.44
N GLU A 338 -16.68 50.52 -1.96
CA GLU A 338 -15.96 51.67 -2.53
C GLU A 338 -16.51 52.09 -3.89
N GLU A 339 -16.99 51.14 -4.71
CA GLU A 339 -17.67 51.45 -5.98
C GLU A 339 -19.02 52.15 -5.76
N GLU A 340 -19.82 51.69 -4.79
CA GLU A 340 -21.15 52.28 -4.51
C GLU A 340 -21.05 53.72 -3.98
N VAL A 341 -19.99 54.03 -3.22
CA VAL A 341 -19.71 55.41 -2.78
C VAL A 341 -19.31 56.31 -3.94
N LEU A 342 -18.51 55.83 -4.90
CA LEU A 342 -18.11 56.62 -6.08
C LEU A 342 -19.28 56.88 -7.04
N GLU A 343 -20.19 55.92 -7.20
CA GLU A 343 -21.38 56.09 -8.06
C GLU A 343 -22.35 57.12 -7.48
N SER A 344 -22.55 57.15 -6.16
CA SER A 344 -23.41 58.14 -5.49
C SER A 344 -22.90 59.59 -5.58
N VAL A 345 -21.59 59.82 -5.64
CA VAL A 345 -20.99 61.17 -5.76
C VAL A 345 -21.09 61.72 -7.19
N SER A 346 -21.25 60.86 -8.20
CA SER A 346 -21.33 61.27 -9.61
C SER A 346 -22.70 61.84 -10.02
N LEU A 347 -23.76 61.59 -9.24
CA LEU A 347 -25.14 62.02 -9.51
C LEU A 347 -25.50 63.39 -8.94
N SER A 348 -24.63 64.02 -8.15
CA SER A 348 -24.88 65.33 -7.53
C SER A 348 -24.16 66.50 -8.21
N LYS A 349 -23.93 66.45 -9.54
CA LYS A 349 -23.52 67.65 -10.27
C LYS A 349 -24.71 68.60 -10.36
N PRO A 350 -24.67 69.78 -9.71
CA PRO A 350 -25.73 70.76 -9.83
C PRO A 350 -25.76 71.25 -11.29
N SER A 351 -26.91 71.06 -11.94
CA SER A 351 -27.24 71.71 -13.20
C SER A 351 -27.22 73.21 -12.93
N THR A 352 -26.15 73.88 -13.39
CA THR A 352 -26.12 75.33 -13.51
C THR A 352 -26.89 75.69 -14.77
N ASP A 353 -28.21 75.75 -14.67
CA ASP A 353 -29.04 76.42 -15.66
C ASP A 353 -28.76 77.92 -15.57
N GLY A 354 -28.40 78.48 -16.73
CA GLY A 354 -28.01 79.87 -16.90
C GLY A 354 -29.20 80.83 -16.81
N GLU A 355 -28.97 81.94 -16.14
CA GLU A 355 -29.69 83.19 -16.39
C GLU A 355 -28.83 84.04 -17.33
N ASN A 356 -29.45 84.47 -18.43
CA ASN A 356 -28.96 85.48 -19.36
C ASN A 356 -30.13 86.40 -19.71
#